data_AF-A0A2K3JS84-F1
#
_entry.id   AF-A0A2K3JS84-F1
#
_cell.length_a   1.000
_cell.length_b   1.000
_cell.length_c   1.000
_cell.angle_alpha   90.00
_cell.angle_beta   90.00
_cell.angle_gamma   90.00
#
_symmetry.space_group_name_H-M   'P 1'
#
loop_
_entity.id
_entity.type
_entity.pdbx_description
1 polymer ?
#
loop_
_entity_poly.entity_id
_entity_poly.type
_entity_poly.pdbx_seq_one_letter_code
_entity_poly.pdbx_strand_id
1 'polypeptide(L)'
;GLIWQSQVPLKVSIFAWRLLRDRLPTKANLVSRGILSTATHHCVCGCGEVESAQHLFLSCSTFVALWSLVSSWIDSSLVTAQTPSDHFV
;
A
#
# COMPACT_ATOMS: atom_id res chain seq x y z
N GLY A 1 18.33 5.47 -5.48
CA GLY A 1 17.12 5.95 -6.22
C GLY A 1 16.57 4.94 -7.23
N LEU A 2 16.04 3.81 -6.78
CA LEU A 2 15.59 2.69 -7.63
C LEU A 2 14.24 2.93 -8.33
N ILE A 3 13.42 3.85 -7.82
CA ILE A 3 12.05 4.10 -8.29
C ILE A 3 12.01 4.71 -9.69
N TRP A 4 13.01 5.49 -10.06
CA TRP A 4 13.04 6.28 -11.30
C TRP A 4 13.94 5.68 -12.39
N GLN A 5 14.27 4.39 -12.28
CA GLN A 5 15.05 3.70 -13.31
C GLN A 5 14.22 3.50 -14.58
N SER A 6 14.86 3.59 -15.76
CA SER A 6 14.18 3.45 -17.06
C SER A 6 13.52 2.07 -17.26
N GLN A 7 13.99 1.06 -16.52
CA GLN A 7 13.45 -0.31 -16.53
C GLN A 7 12.13 -0.42 -15.76
N VAL A 8 11.80 0.55 -14.90
CA VAL A 8 10.55 0.57 -14.13
C VAL A 8 9.52 1.39 -14.89
N PRO A 9 8.35 0.81 -15.24
CA PRO A 9 7.30 1.58 -15.89
C PRO A 9 6.88 2.77 -15.02
N LEU A 10 6.77 3.97 -15.61
CA LEU A 10 6.49 5.22 -14.91
C LEU A 10 5.27 5.15 -13.96
N LYS A 11 4.24 4.39 -14.33
CA LYS A 11 3.06 4.15 -13.49
C LYS A 11 3.40 3.51 -12.13
N VAL A 12 4.36 2.58 -12.11
CA VAL A 12 4.85 1.90 -10.91
C VAL A 12 5.67 2.89 -10.07
N SER A 13 6.52 3.69 -10.72
CA SER A 13 7.31 4.72 -10.07
C SER A 13 6.44 5.76 -9.36
N ILE A 14 5.41 6.27 -10.05
CA ILE A 14 4.45 7.23 -9.49
C ILE A 14 3.66 6.60 -8.35
N PHE A 15 3.23 5.35 -8.48
CA PHE A 15 2.53 4.64 -7.42
C PHE A 15 3.41 4.49 -6.18
N ALA A 16 4.64 4.00 -6.32
CA ALA A 16 5.59 3.86 -5.22
C ALA A 16 5.89 5.23 -4.57
N TRP A 17 6.09 6.28 -5.36
CA TRP A 17 6.27 7.63 -4.83
C TRP A 17 5.06 8.14 -4.04
N ARG A 18 3.84 7.87 -4.52
CA ARG A 18 2.61 8.21 -3.77
C ARG A 18 2.48 7.39 -2.49
N LEU A 19 2.82 6.11 -2.53
CA LEU A 19 2.81 5.23 -1.37
C LEU A 19 3.76 5.74 -0.28
N LEU A 20 5.00 6.04 -0.65
CA LEU A 20 6.04 6.51 0.27
C LEU A 20 5.71 7.87 0.92
N ARG A 21 4.95 8.71 0.23
CA ARG A 21 4.54 10.03 0.74
C ARG A 21 3.20 10.02 1.46
N ASP A 22 2.61 8.84 1.67
CA ASP A 22 1.24 8.67 2.17
C ASP A 22 0.23 9.54 1.40
N ARG A 23 0.33 9.51 0.06
CA ARG A 23 -0.52 10.29 -0.86
C ARG A 23 -1.47 9.42 -1.67
N LEU A 24 -1.57 8.14 -1.34
CA LEU A 24 -2.58 7.27 -1.93
C LEU A 24 -3.99 7.68 -1.45
N PRO A 25 -5.02 7.49 -2.29
CA PRO A 25 -6.40 7.82 -1.97
C PRO A 25 -7.03 6.78 -1.02
N THR A 26 -6.38 6.48 0.10
CA THR A 26 -6.92 5.64 1.16
C THR A 26 -8.04 6.37 1.89
N LYS A 27 -9.01 5.66 2.50
CA LYS A 27 -10.08 6.36 3.24
C LYS A 27 -9.53 7.25 4.35
N ALA A 28 -8.45 6.85 5.04
CA ALA A 28 -7.79 7.71 6.02
C ALA A 28 -7.31 9.04 5.42
N ASN A 29 -6.69 9.01 4.23
CA ASN A 29 -6.23 10.22 3.54
C ASN A 29 -7.36 11.05 2.94
N LEU A 30 -8.48 10.44 2.60
CA LEU A 30 -9.67 11.16 2.13
C LEU A 30 -10.41 11.84 3.30
N VAL A 31 -10.47 11.19 4.46
CA VAL A 31 -11.01 11.77 5.70
C VAL A 31 -10.15 12.95 6.17
N SER A 32 -8.82 12.82 6.17
CA SER A 32 -7.93 13.93 6.55
C SER A 32 -8.03 15.15 5.63
N ARG A 33 -8.47 14.95 4.39
CA ARG A 33 -8.74 16.02 3.41
C ARG A 33 -10.18 16.55 3.46
N GLY A 34 -11.02 16.03 4.35
CA GLY A 34 -12.43 16.42 4.45
C GLY A 34 -13.30 15.97 3.28
N ILE A 35 -12.83 15.03 2.45
CA ILE A 35 -13.59 14.49 1.31
C ILE A 35 -14.60 13.43 1.78
N LEU A 36 -14.18 12.60 2.76
CA LEU A 36 -15.02 11.56 3.36
C LEU A 36 -15.37 11.90 4.81
N SER A 37 -16.53 11.43 5.26
CA SER A 37 -16.93 11.52 6.67
C SER A 37 -16.02 10.67 7.55
N THR A 38 -15.72 11.15 8.75
CA THR A 38 -14.94 10.42 9.75
C THR A 38 -15.54 9.07 10.10
N ALA A 39 -16.84 8.82 9.92
CA ALA A 39 -17.44 7.50 10.14
C ALA A 39 -17.00 6.44 9.10
N THR A 40 -16.44 6.86 7.97
CA THR A 40 -16.16 6.00 6.81
C THR A 40 -14.69 5.63 6.64
N HIS A 41 -13.87 5.72 7.70
CA HIS A 41 -12.43 5.45 7.62
C HIS A 41 -12.03 3.97 7.67
N HIS A 42 -12.99 3.06 7.87
CA HIS A 42 -12.71 1.63 8.07
C HIS A 42 -12.29 0.92 6.78
N CYS A 43 -11.41 -0.07 6.92
CA CYS A 43 -10.83 -0.90 5.87
C CYS A 43 -11.90 -1.57 5.00
N VAL A 44 -11.71 -1.51 3.68
CA VAL A 44 -12.59 -2.17 2.69
C VAL A 44 -12.74 -3.68 2.90
N CYS A 45 -11.77 -4.34 3.52
CA CYS A 45 -11.85 -5.77 3.84
C CYS A 45 -12.80 -6.08 5.00
N GLY A 46 -13.36 -5.08 5.68
CA GLY A 46 -14.27 -5.28 6.81
C GLY A 46 -13.59 -5.78 8.07
N CYS A 47 -12.25 -5.67 8.19
CA CYS A 47 -11.50 -6.12 9.37
C CYS A 47 -11.57 -5.17 10.57
N GLY A 48 -12.35 -4.08 10.50
CA GLY A 48 -12.55 -3.12 11.59
C GLY A 48 -11.44 -2.08 11.79
N GLU A 49 -10.30 -2.23 11.12
CA GLU A 49 -9.17 -1.28 11.22
C GLU A 49 -9.32 -0.06 10.30
N VAL A 50 -8.56 0.99 10.56
CA VAL A 50 -8.48 2.18 9.69
C VAL A 50 -7.82 1.82 8.36
N GLU A 51 -8.42 2.24 7.25
CA GLU A 51 -7.85 2.08 5.92
C GLU A 51 -6.70 3.07 5.66
N SER A 52 -5.49 2.69 6.10
CA SER A 52 -4.23 3.37 5.78
C SER A 52 -3.43 2.59 4.74
N ALA A 53 -2.44 3.22 4.11
CA ALA A 53 -1.57 2.52 3.17
C ALA A 53 -0.77 1.41 3.86
N GLN A 54 -0.25 1.69 5.06
CA GLN A 54 0.44 0.70 5.88
C GLN A 54 -0.47 -0.51 6.16
N HIS A 55 -1.71 -0.26 6.61
CA HIS A 55 -2.66 -1.33 6.89
C HIS A 55 -2.98 -2.13 5.62
N LEU A 56 -3.36 -1.47 4.53
CA LEU A 56 -3.73 -2.14 3.27
C LEU A 56 -2.63 -3.03 2.71
N PHE A 57 -1.38 -2.58 2.72
CA PHE A 57 -0.28 -3.31 2.06
C PHE A 57 0.46 -4.27 2.99
N LEU A 58 0.45 -4.05 4.31
CA LEU A 58 1.38 -4.74 5.22
C LEU A 58 0.73 -5.44 6.41
N SER A 59 -0.45 -5.01 6.86
CA SER A 59 -1.03 -5.49 8.12
C SER A 59 -2.43 -6.08 7.98
N CYS A 60 -3.15 -5.77 6.90
CA CYS A 60 -4.47 -6.31 6.66
C CYS A 60 -4.37 -7.80 6.35
N SER A 61 -4.95 -8.64 7.21
CA SER A 61 -4.91 -10.10 7.09
C SER A 61 -5.40 -10.60 5.73
N THR A 62 -6.45 -9.97 5.18
CA THR A 62 -6.99 -10.28 3.85
C THR A 62 -5.96 -10.01 2.76
N PHE A 63 -5.34 -8.83 2.74
CA PHE A 63 -4.35 -8.48 1.71
C PHE A 63 -3.04 -9.26 1.87
N VAL A 64 -2.61 -9.52 3.10
CA VAL A 64 -1.44 -10.37 3.37
C VAL A 64 -1.66 -11.79 2.81
N ALA A 65 -2.84 -12.38 3.05
CA ALA A 65 -3.18 -13.67 2.48
C ALA A 65 -3.22 -13.64 0.93
N LEU A 66 -3.78 -12.58 0.34
CA LEU A 66 -3.78 -12.39 -1.11
C LEU A 66 -2.36 -12.30 -1.67
N TRP A 67 -1.45 -11.58 -1.02
CA TRP A 67 -0.07 -11.49 -1.47
C TRP A 67 0.70 -12.81 -1.37
N SER A 68 0.43 -13.63 -0.35
CA SER A 68 0.98 -14.98 -0.28
C SER A 68 0.51 -15.84 -1.46
N LEU A 69 -0.78 -15.75 -1.84
CA LEU A 69 -1.32 -16.47 -2.99
C LEU A 69 -0.70 -16.01 -4.32
N VAL A 70 -0.59 -14.68 -4.50
CA VAL A 70 0.02 -14.11 -5.71
C VAL A 70 1.49 -14.50 -5.82
N SER A 71 2.23 -14.47 -4.71
CA SER A 71 3.66 -14.83 -4.68
C SER A 71 3.89 -16.29 -5.04
N SER A 72 3.02 -17.19 -4.54
CA SER A 72 3.00 -18.59 -4.93
C SER A 72 2.69 -18.77 -6.42
N TRP A 73 1.74 -17.98 -6.96
CA TRP A 73 1.37 -18.05 -8.37
C TRP A 73 2.47 -17.61 -9.34
N ILE A 74 3.25 -16.60 -8.96
CA ILE A 74 4.32 -16.04 -9.80
C ILE A 74 5.71 -16.64 -9.53
N ASP A 75 5.81 -17.62 -8.62
CA ASP A 75 7.07 -18.23 -8.15
C ASP A 75 8.12 -17.18 -7.77
N SER A 76 7.69 -16.15 -7.04
CA SER A 76 8.57 -15.07 -6.56
C SER A 76 8.46 -14.96 -5.06
N SER A 77 9.60 -14.83 -4.38
CA SER A 77 9.62 -14.54 -2.95
C SER A 77 8.98 -13.18 -2.68
N LEU A 78 8.01 -13.15 -1.78
CA LEU A 78 7.40 -11.92 -1.29
C LEU A 78 8.44 -11.13 -0.50
N VAL A 79 8.81 -9.95 -0.99
CA VAL A 79 9.58 -9.00 -0.19
C VAL A 79 8.59 -8.40 0.81
N THR A 80 8.58 -8.92 2.03
CA THR A 80 7.77 -8.38 3.11
C THR A 80 8.31 -6.99 3.44
N ALA A 81 7.64 -5.95 2.95
CA ALA A 81 8.05 -4.57 3.16
C ALA A 81 7.77 -4.17 4.63
N GLN A 82 8.61 -4.62 5.56
CA GLN A 82 8.47 -4.25 6.99
C GLN A 82 8.68 -2.75 7.21
N THR A 83 9.39 -2.09 6.29
CA THR A 83 9.51 -0.63 6.20
C THR A 83 9.84 -0.24 4.76
N PRO A 84 8.91 0.43 4.04
CA PRO A 84 9.19 0.99 2.72
C PRO A 84 10.30 2.05 2.71
N SER A 85 10.92 2.37 3.84
CA SER A 85 11.95 3.38 3.97
C SER A 85 13.37 2.81 3.78
N ASP A 86 13.58 1.55 4.15
CA ASP A 86 14.95 0.98 4.28
C ASP A 86 15.54 0.46 2.96
N HIS A 87 14.76 0.45 1.88
CA HIS A 87 15.21 0.00 0.56
C HIS A 87 15.52 1.14 -0.44
N PHE A 88 15.55 2.41 -0.01
CA PHE A 88 15.34 3.54 -0.95
C PHE A 88 16.34 4.71 -0.92
N VAL A 89 17.53 4.56 -0.31
CA VAL A 89 18.67 5.46 -0.61
C VAL A 89 19.38 4.95 -1.86
#